data_AF-A8V520-F1
#
_entry.id   AF-A8V520-F1
#
_cell.length_a   1.000
_cell.length_b   1.000
_cell.length_c   1.000
_cell.angle_alpha   90.00
_cell.angle_beta   90.00
_cell.angle_gamma   90.00
#
_symmetry.space_group_name_H-M   'P 1'
#
loop_
_entity.id
_entity.type
_entity.pdbx_description
1 polymer ?
#
loop_
_entity_poly.entity_id
_entity_poly.type
_entity_poly.pdbx_seq_one_letter_code
_entity_poly.pdbx_strand_id
1 'polypeptide(L)'
;MSSKNDIDRIVSQLVPIVVEQTPRGERAYDIYSRLLKDRIVLLGFPIDDHIANLIVAQLLFLESEDPEKDIYLYINSPGGVVTAGLAIYDTMQYIKP
;
A
#
# COMPACT_ATOMS: atom_id res chain seq x y z
N MET A 1 -7.45 17.90 30.93
CA MET A 1 -7.77 17.92 29.48
C MET A 1 -6.67 17.21 28.67
N SER A 2 -6.25 15.99 29.07
CA SER A 2 -5.09 15.29 28.46
C SER A 2 -5.30 13.78 28.21
N SER A 3 -6.48 13.22 28.49
CA SER A 3 -6.69 11.75 28.40
C SER A 3 -7.45 11.30 27.14
N LYS A 4 -8.07 12.21 26.39
CA LYS A 4 -8.81 11.86 25.16
C LYS A 4 -7.89 11.62 23.95
N ASN A 5 -6.70 12.24 23.92
CA ASN A 5 -5.74 12.11 22.84
C ASN A 5 -4.95 10.78 22.85
N ASP A 6 -4.90 10.08 23.98
CA ASP A 6 -4.13 8.84 24.10
C ASP A 6 -4.94 7.62 23.62
N ILE A 7 -6.26 7.63 23.79
CA ILE A 7 -7.15 6.58 23.28
C ILE A 7 -7.26 6.69 21.75
N ASP A 8 -7.33 7.91 21.20
CA ASP A 8 -7.31 8.14 19.75
C ASP A 8 -5.97 7.68 19.10
N ARG A 9 -4.87 7.64 19.88
CA ARG A 9 -3.56 7.08 19.48
C ARG A 9 -3.43 5.56 19.67
N ILE A 10 -4.18 4.95 20.59
CA ILE A 10 -4.24 3.49 20.72
C ILE A 10 -5.15 2.89 19.63
N VAL A 11 -6.18 3.65 19.23
CA VAL A 11 -7.13 3.31 18.18
C VAL A 11 -6.65 3.73 16.78
N SER A 12 -5.49 4.38 16.66
CA SER A 12 -4.72 4.45 15.40
C SER A 12 -4.09 3.08 15.08
N GLN A 13 -4.99 2.11 14.88
CA GLN A 13 -4.92 1.02 13.94
C GLN A 13 -3.90 -0.08 14.27
N LEU A 14 -4.29 -0.99 15.17
CA LEU A 14 -3.86 -2.37 15.03
C LEU A 14 -4.33 -2.85 13.64
N VAL A 15 -3.42 -2.81 12.66
CA VAL A 15 -3.69 -3.35 11.33
C VAL A 15 -4.06 -4.83 11.51
N PRO A 16 -5.25 -5.26 11.09
CA PRO A 16 -5.68 -6.64 11.31
C PRO A 16 -4.68 -7.62 10.68
N ILE A 17 -4.37 -8.67 11.44
CA ILE A 17 -3.54 -9.78 10.96
C ILE A 17 -4.45 -10.87 10.41
N VAL A 18 -4.12 -11.36 9.23
CA VAL A 18 -4.79 -12.47 8.53
C VAL A 18 -3.86 -13.68 8.53
N VAL A 19 -4.41 -14.85 8.85
CA VAL A 19 -3.68 -16.13 8.80
C VAL A 19 -4.03 -16.85 7.51
N GLU A 20 -3.02 -17.16 6.70
CA GLU A 20 -3.13 -17.95 5.47
C GLU A 20 -2.58 -19.35 5.72
N GLN A 21 -3.40 -20.38 5.48
CA GLN A 21 -2.95 -21.76 5.51
C GLN A 21 -2.26 -22.12 4.19
N THR A 22 -0.98 -22.44 4.26
CA THR A 22 -0.21 -22.95 3.11
C THR A 22 0.08 -24.44 3.30
N PRO A 23 0.41 -25.20 2.23
CA PRO A 23 0.79 -26.62 2.35
C PRO A 23 1.99 -26.89 3.27
N ARG A 24 2.76 -25.84 3.63
CA ARG A 24 3.94 -25.90 4.52
C ARG A 24 3.67 -25.34 5.92
N GLY A 25 2.42 -24.97 6.25
CA GLY A 25 2.02 -24.42 7.55
C GLY A 25 1.27 -23.09 7.46
N GLU A 26 1.06 -22.45 8.60
CA GLU A 26 0.36 -21.16 8.72
C GLU A 26 1.33 -19.98 8.57
N ARG A 27 0.95 -18.98 7.78
CA ARG A 27 1.65 -17.69 7.70
C ARG A 27 0.70 -16.56 8.07
N ALA A 28 1.17 -15.67 8.95
CA ALA A 28 0.44 -14.48 9.36
C ALA A 28 0.94 -13.27 8.57
N TYR A 29 0.02 -12.48 8.02
CA TYR A 29 0.30 -11.22 7.31
C TYR A 29 -0.61 -10.14 7.87
N ASP A 30 -0.17 -8.89 7.85
CA ASP A 30 -1.13 -7.79 7.97
C ASP A 30 -2.01 -7.72 6.71
N ILE A 31 -3.20 -7.13 6.84
CA ILE A 31 -4.17 -7.07 5.74
C ILE A 31 -3.61 -6.39 4.48
N TYR A 32 -2.74 -5.38 4.61
CA TYR A 32 -2.16 -4.70 3.46
C TYR A 32 -1.14 -5.58 2.76
N SER A 33 -0.28 -6.28 3.50
CA SER A 33 0.64 -7.27 2.93
C SER A 33 -0.11 -8.41 2.23
N ARG A 34 -1.24 -8.85 2.79
CA ARG A 34 -2.10 -9.86 2.14
C ARG A 34 -2.68 -9.35 0.83
N LEU A 35 -3.14 -8.10 0.78
CA LEU A 35 -3.66 -7.47 -0.44
C LEU A 35 -2.56 -7.25 -1.50
N LEU A 36 -1.35 -6.85 -1.09
CA LEU A 36 -0.22 -6.68 -1.99
C LEU A 36 0.15 -7.99 -2.68
N LYS A 37 0.05 -9.13 -1.98
CA LYS A 37 0.23 -10.46 -2.58
C LYS A 37 -0.79 -10.76 -3.69
N ASP A 38 -2.00 -10.21 -3.60
CA ASP A 38 -3.03 -10.26 -4.64
C ASP A 38 -2.88 -9.11 -5.67
N ARG A 39 -1.73 -8.43 -5.68
CA ARG A 39 -1.38 -7.29 -6.55
C ARG A 39 -2.31 -6.08 -6.38
N ILE A 40 -2.84 -5.89 -5.16
CA ILE A 40 -3.69 -4.76 -4.81
C ILE A 40 -2.87 -3.73 -4.02
N VAL A 41 -2.78 -2.51 -4.54
CA VAL A 41 -2.10 -1.36 -3.94
C VAL A 41 -3.14 -0.31 -3.54
N LEU A 42 -3.01 0.23 -2.33
CA LEU A 42 -3.94 1.24 -1.79
C LEU A 42 -3.26 2.60 -1.63
N LEU A 43 -3.78 3.60 -2.34
CA LEU A 43 -3.42 5.01 -2.16
C LEU A 43 -4.54 5.71 -1.37
N GLY A 44 -4.49 5.58 -0.04
CA GLY A 44 -5.53 6.04 0.89
C GLY A 44 -5.23 7.33 1.66
N PHE A 45 -4.09 7.95 1.40
CA PHE A 45 -3.56 9.08 2.18
C PHE A 45 -3.30 10.30 1.28
N PRO A 46 -3.19 11.52 1.85
CA PRO A 46 -2.66 12.67 1.13
C PRO A 46 -1.30 12.33 0.48
N ILE A 47 -1.08 12.80 -0.73
CA ILE A 47 0.12 12.47 -1.50
C ILE A 47 1.26 13.40 -1.07
N ASP A 48 2.23 12.87 -0.35
CA ASP A 48 3.52 13.49 -0.09
C ASP A 48 4.66 12.60 -0.61
N ASP A 49 5.90 13.07 -0.49
CA ASP A 49 7.07 12.33 -0.98
C ASP A 49 7.22 10.96 -0.29
N HIS A 50 6.77 10.81 0.96
CA HIS A 50 6.86 9.55 1.68
C HIS A 50 5.86 8.53 1.13
N ILE A 51 4.59 8.91 1.02
CA ILE A 51 3.52 8.07 0.46
C ILE A 51 3.84 7.72 -1.00
N ALA A 52 4.31 8.68 -1.79
CA ALA A 52 4.70 8.41 -3.17
C ALA A 52 5.82 7.38 -3.27
N ASN A 53 6.88 7.50 -2.46
CA ASN A 53 7.96 6.51 -2.45
C ASN A 53 7.48 5.11 -2.07
N LEU A 54 6.55 4.98 -1.11
CA LEU A 54 5.97 3.68 -0.75
C LEU A 54 5.19 3.06 -1.92
N ILE A 55 4.39 3.86 -2.61
CA ILE A 55 3.59 3.39 -3.75
C ILE A 55 4.48 3.00 -4.91
N VAL A 56 5.48 3.83 -5.25
CA VAL A 56 6.48 3.50 -6.28
C VAL A 56 7.21 2.20 -5.97
N ALA A 57 7.63 1.99 -4.71
CA ALA A 57 8.28 0.76 -4.30
C ALA A 57 7.36 -0.47 -4.45
N GLN A 58 6.09 -0.36 -4.07
CA GLN A 58 5.11 -1.44 -4.24
C GLN A 58 4.86 -1.77 -5.71
N LEU A 59 4.74 -0.76 -6.56
CA LEU A 59 4.57 -0.92 -8.00
C LEU A 59 5.76 -1.66 -8.64
N LEU A 60 6.99 -1.20 -8.37
CA LEU A 60 8.21 -1.84 -8.88
C LEU A 60 8.39 -3.26 -8.34
N PHE A 61 8.02 -3.51 -7.09
CA PHE A 61 8.05 -4.84 -6.50
C PHE A 61 7.11 -5.80 -7.26
N LEU A 62 5.85 -5.39 -7.49
CA LEU A 62 4.88 -6.22 -8.21
C LEU A 62 5.28 -6.48 -9.66
N GLU A 63 5.86 -5.47 -10.32
CA GLU A 63 6.44 -5.63 -11.66
C GLU A 63 7.56 -6.68 -11.67
N SER A 64 8.45 -6.65 -10.68
CA SER A 64 9.56 -7.61 -10.60
C SER A 64 9.12 -9.04 -10.30
N GLU A 65 7.98 -9.23 -9.63
CA GLU A 65 7.42 -10.55 -9.31
C GLU A 65 6.76 -11.22 -10.53
N ASP A 66 5.99 -10.46 -11.31
CA ASP A 66 5.30 -10.95 -12.51
C ASP A 66 4.85 -9.75 -13.38
N PRO A 67 5.60 -9.39 -14.43
CA PRO A 67 5.30 -8.20 -15.25
C PRO A 67 4.07 -8.40 -16.16
N GLU A 68 3.68 -9.65 -16.43
CA GLU A 68 2.54 -9.96 -17.32
C GLU A 68 1.19 -9.84 -16.61
N LYS A 69 1.18 -9.68 -15.28
CA LYS A 69 -0.04 -9.60 -14.47
C LYS A 69 -0.41 -8.16 -14.14
N ASP A 70 -1.71 -7.88 -14.24
CA ASP A 70 -2.26 -6.58 -13.86
C ASP A 70 -1.98 -6.23 -12.38
N ILE A 71 -1.82 -4.92 -12.14
CA ILE A 71 -1.74 -4.33 -10.80
C ILE A 71 -3.00 -3.50 -10.58
N TYR A 72 -3.68 -3.75 -9.46
CA TYR A 72 -4.91 -3.05 -9.09
C TYR A 72 -4.60 -1.92 -8.10
N LEU A 73 -4.59 -0.68 -8.58
CA LEU A 73 -4.41 0.51 -7.75
C LEU A 73 -5.77 1.10 -7.34
N TYR A 74 -6.10 1.05 -6.06
CA TYR A 74 -7.29 1.71 -5.51
C TYR A 74 -6.91 3.07 -4.92
N ILE A 75 -7.58 4.11 -5.38
CA ILE A 75 -7.28 5.50 -5.05
C ILE A 75 -8.41 6.09 -4.22
N ASN A 76 -8.08 6.50 -3.00
CA ASN A 76 -8.93 7.29 -2.12
C ASN A 76 -8.05 8.35 -1.43
N SER A 77 -7.67 9.37 -2.19
CA SER A 77 -6.79 10.44 -1.70
C SER A 77 -7.38 11.80 -2.05
N PRO A 78 -7.26 12.80 -1.15
CA PRO A 78 -7.62 14.19 -1.46
C PRO A 78 -6.61 14.87 -2.40
N GLY A 79 -5.59 14.15 -2.89
CA GLY A 79 -4.47 14.69 -3.63
C GLY A 79 -3.32 15.12 -2.71
N GLY A 80 -2.44 15.99 -3.20
CA GLY A 80 -1.29 16.47 -2.44
C GLY A 80 -0.23 17.12 -3.32
N VAL A 81 1.04 16.82 -3.04
CA VAL A 81 2.20 17.35 -3.74
C VAL A 81 2.23 16.84 -5.19
N VAL A 82 2.27 17.77 -6.15
CA VAL A 82 2.21 17.45 -7.58
C VAL A 82 3.40 16.59 -8.01
N THR A 83 4.61 16.92 -7.57
CA THR A 83 5.83 16.15 -7.92
C THR A 83 5.79 14.72 -7.39
N ALA A 84 5.26 14.53 -6.19
CA ALA A 84 5.05 13.20 -5.60
C ALA A 84 4.01 12.41 -6.42
N GLY A 85 2.93 13.06 -6.87
CA GLY A 85 1.97 12.46 -7.79
C GLY A 85 2.57 12.09 -9.16
N LEU A 86 3.47 12.93 -9.69
CA LEU A 86 4.19 12.65 -10.94
C LEU A 86 5.13 11.44 -10.81
N ALA A 87 5.81 11.27 -9.67
CA ALA A 87 6.65 10.10 -9.44
C ALA A 87 5.85 8.79 -9.52
N ILE A 88 4.65 8.77 -8.93
CA ILE A 88 3.72 7.63 -9.04
C ILE A 88 3.29 7.45 -10.51
N TYR A 89 2.87 8.54 -11.16
CA TYR A 89 2.40 8.49 -12.55
C TYR A 89 3.46 7.97 -13.52
N ASP A 90 4.70 8.47 -13.44
CA ASP A 90 5.80 8.06 -14.31
C ASP A 90 6.15 6.59 -14.08
N THR A 91 6.12 6.14 -12.82
CA THR A 91 6.31 4.72 -12.49
C THR A 91 5.20 3.85 -13.09
N MET A 92 3.94 4.29 -13.02
CA MET A 92 2.82 3.59 -13.66
C MET A 92 2.95 3.53 -15.19
N GLN A 93 3.55 4.52 -15.85
CA GLN A 93 3.82 4.43 -17.28
C GLN A 93 5.00 3.52 -17.59
N TYR A 94 6.00 3.47 -16.70
CA TYR A 94 7.21 2.66 -16.86
C TYR A 94 6.95 1.16 -16.74
N ILE A 95 6.17 0.74 -15.73
CA ILE A 95 5.86 -0.68 -15.45
C ILE A 95 4.72 -1.25 -16.31
N LYS A 96 4.25 -0.50 -17.32
CA LYS A 96 3.20 -1.04 -18.19
C LYS A 96 3.79 -2.21 -18.99
N PRO A 97 3.14 -3.38 -19.03
CA PRO A 97 3.49 -4.46 -19.95
C PRO A 97 3.38 -4.03 -21.41
#